data_AF-A0A838IC02-F1
#
_entry.id   AF-A0A838IC02-F1
#
_cell.length_a   1.000
_cell.length_b   1.000
_cell.length_c   1.000
_cell.angle_alpha   90.00
_cell.angle_beta   90.00
_cell.angle_gamma   90.00
#
_symmetry.space_group_name_H-M   'P 1'
#
loop_
_entity.id
_entity.type
_entity.pdbx_description
1 polymer ?
#
loop_
_entity_poly.entity_id
_entity_poly.type
_entity_poly.pdbx_seq_one_letter_code
_entity_poly.pdbx_strand_id
1 'polypeptide(L)'
;MPRAVMALTFFPRGGSSQVTRYLARALPDAGWDVSVACGSLGRSGDPSHAASFFSGIDVCALPFDSAVNAPDPMAADPPFHPSFEDRPGAPDRVFASLGETAYERQVQTWWRHLDAAGAADADVLHLHH
;
A
#
# COMPACT_ATOMS: atom_id res chain seq x y z
N MET A 1 7.17 23.55 2.00
CA MET A 1 7.05 22.86 0.69
C MET A 1 5.77 22.05 0.78
N PRO A 2 4.83 22.13 -0.18
CA PRO A 2 3.60 21.36 -0.10
C PRO A 2 3.90 19.85 -0.06
N ARG A 3 3.15 19.11 0.75
CA ARG A 3 3.37 17.68 1.00
C ARG A 3 2.29 16.82 0.36
N ALA A 4 2.73 15.80 -0.36
CA ALA A 4 1.87 14.75 -0.90
C ALA A 4 2.19 13.39 -0.25
N VAL A 5 1.16 12.72 0.24
CA VAL A 5 1.23 11.29 0.60
C VAL A 5 0.51 10.52 -0.49
N MET A 6 1.24 9.64 -1.19
CA MET A 6 0.70 8.80 -2.24
C MET A 6 0.46 7.40 -1.69
N ALA A 7 -0.78 6.92 -1.68
CA ALA A 7 -1.10 5.63 -1.06
C ALA A 7 -1.55 4.58 -2.07
N LEU A 8 -1.08 3.35 -1.91
CA LEU A 8 -1.50 2.16 -2.65
C LEU A 8 -1.93 1.10 -1.63
N THR A 9 -3.17 0.61 -1.73
CA THR A 9 -3.69 -0.40 -0.79
C THR A 9 -3.03 -1.78 -0.93
N PHE A 10 -2.13 -1.96 -1.89
CA PHE A 10 -1.45 -3.20 -2.23
C PHE A 10 0.06 -3.02 -2.31
N PHE A 11 0.79 -4.14 -2.39
CA PHE A 11 2.24 -4.13 -2.62
C PHE A 11 2.59 -3.78 -4.07
N PRO A 12 3.77 -3.20 -4.36
CA PRO A 12 4.14 -2.78 -5.70
C PRO A 12 3.85 -3.82 -6.78
N ARG A 13 2.85 -3.52 -7.61
CA ARG A 13 2.43 -4.30 -8.77
C ARG A 13 1.62 -3.45 -9.73
N GLY A 14 1.60 -3.84 -11.00
CA GLY A 14 0.77 -3.21 -12.03
C GLY A 14 1.14 -1.75 -12.38
N GLY A 15 0.27 -1.12 -13.16
CA GLY A 15 0.49 0.22 -13.72
C GLY A 15 0.48 1.33 -12.65
N SER A 16 -0.43 1.27 -11.69
CA SER A 16 -0.58 2.30 -10.65
C SER A 16 0.68 2.45 -9.81
N SER A 17 1.36 1.35 -9.48
CA SER A 17 2.65 1.40 -8.78
C SER A 17 3.73 2.10 -9.60
N GLN A 18 3.76 1.89 -10.93
CA GLN A 18 4.68 2.58 -11.82
C GLN A 18 4.35 4.08 -11.90
N VAL A 19 3.07 4.44 -12.03
CA VAL A 19 2.62 5.84 -12.03
C VAL A 19 3.02 6.54 -10.73
N THR A 20 2.74 5.93 -9.57
CA THR A 20 3.17 6.44 -8.27
C THR A 20 4.69 6.63 -8.22
N ARG A 21 5.46 5.66 -8.72
CA ARG A 21 6.93 5.73 -8.75
C ARG A 21 7.45 6.87 -9.61
N TYR A 22 6.87 7.08 -10.79
CA TYR A 22 7.29 8.16 -11.69
C TYR A 22 6.92 9.53 -11.12
N LEU A 23 5.70 9.69 -10.61
CA LEU A 23 5.24 10.94 -10.00
C LEU A 23 6.04 11.28 -8.75
N ALA A 24 6.25 10.33 -7.83
CA ALA A 24 7.01 10.56 -6.61
C ALA A 24 8.48 10.94 -6.86
N ARG A 25 9.04 10.56 -8.02
CA ARG A 25 10.37 10.99 -8.45
C ARG A 25 10.41 12.37 -9.09
N ALA A 26 9.36 12.75 -9.81
CA ALA A 26 9.31 14.01 -10.57
C ALA A 26 8.82 15.20 -9.72
N LEU A 27 7.92 14.95 -8.76
CA LEU A 27 7.31 15.99 -7.93
C LEU A 27 8.31 16.81 -7.07
N PRO A 28 9.41 16.23 -6.53
CA PRO A 28 10.44 17.01 -5.85
C PRO A 28 11.05 18.12 -6.72
N ASP A 29 11.24 17.89 -8.02
CA ASP A 29 11.74 18.92 -8.95
C ASP A 29 10.74 20.08 -9.15
N ALA A 30 9.45 19.81 -8.92
CA ALA A 30 8.39 20.81 -8.90
C ALA A 30 8.19 21.46 -7.51
N GLY A 31 9.07 21.18 -6.55
CA GLY A 31 9.00 21.74 -5.20
C GLY A 31 7.92 21.11 -4.33
N TRP A 32 7.74 19.78 -4.40
CA TRP A 32 6.86 19.02 -3.50
C TRP A 32 7.66 18.09 -2.59
N ASP A 33 7.20 17.92 -1.35
CA ASP A 33 7.64 16.84 -0.48
C ASP A 33 6.75 15.62 -0.71
N VAL A 34 7.33 14.44 -0.95
CA VAL A 34 6.57 13.26 -1.34
C VAL A 34 6.99 12.04 -0.55
N SER A 35 6.01 11.33 -0.01
CA SER A 35 6.16 10.00 0.57
C SER A 35 5.12 9.04 -0.01
N VAL A 36 5.41 7.74 0.08
CA VAL A 36 4.55 6.66 -0.42
C VAL A 36 4.14 5.76 0.75
N ALA A 37 2.84 5.52 0.91
CA ALA A 37 2.30 4.53 1.83
C ALA A 37 1.79 3.31 1.04
N CYS A 38 2.35 2.12 1.25
CA CYS A 38 1.92 0.95 0.48
C CYS A 38 2.18 -0.38 1.19
N GLY A 39 1.57 -1.45 0.68
CA GLY A 39 1.96 -2.80 1.07
C GLY A 39 3.38 -3.14 0.64
N SER A 40 3.99 -4.15 1.26
CA SER A 40 5.26 -4.72 0.81
C SER A 40 5.22 -6.23 0.95
N LEU A 41 5.71 -6.93 -0.08
CA LEU A 41 5.74 -8.38 -0.11
C LEU A 41 7.07 -8.87 -0.68
N GLY A 42 7.64 -9.90 -0.06
CA GLY A 42 8.90 -10.50 -0.49
C GLY A 42 10.11 -9.78 0.09
N ARG A 43 11.28 -10.12 -0.45
CA ARG A 43 12.59 -9.73 0.06
C ARG A 43 13.15 -8.56 -0.72
N SER A 44 14.18 -7.92 -0.17
CA SER A 44 14.93 -6.88 -0.89
C SER A 44 15.38 -7.36 -2.26
N GLY A 45 15.09 -6.55 -3.28
CA GLY A 45 15.32 -6.86 -4.69
C GLY A 45 14.11 -7.44 -5.43
N ASP A 46 13.13 -7.99 -4.72
CA ASP A 46 11.92 -8.50 -5.35
C ASP A 46 11.08 -7.33 -5.91
N PRO A 47 10.42 -7.49 -7.07
CA PRO A 47 9.60 -6.43 -7.66
C PRO A 47 8.46 -5.93 -6.78
N SER A 48 7.98 -6.78 -5.85
CA SER A 48 6.92 -6.49 -4.89
C SER A 48 7.40 -5.92 -3.56
N HIS A 49 8.71 -5.83 -3.34
CA HIS A 49 9.28 -5.28 -2.11
C HIS A 49 9.34 -3.76 -2.21
N ALA A 50 8.53 -3.07 -1.39
CA ALA A 50 8.26 -1.64 -1.50
C ALA A 50 9.52 -0.79 -1.48
N ALA A 51 10.39 -0.99 -0.49
CA ALA A 51 11.61 -0.19 -0.34
C ALA A 51 12.57 -0.36 -1.53
N SER A 52 12.63 -1.54 -2.15
CA SER A 52 13.46 -1.75 -3.34
C SER A 52 12.81 -1.13 -4.59
N PHE A 53 11.51 -1.33 -4.77
CA PHE A 53 10.78 -0.81 -5.93
C PHE A 53 10.81 0.72 -5.99
N PHE A 54 10.56 1.37 -4.85
CA PHE A 54 10.53 2.82 -4.69
C PHE A 54 11.87 3.40 -4.21
N SER A 55 12.99 2.69 -4.40
CA SER A 55 14.32 3.17 -3.99
C SER A 55 14.57 4.64 -4.36
N GLY A 56 14.98 5.42 -3.37
CA GLY A 56 15.20 6.86 -3.46
C GLY A 56 13.97 7.73 -3.10
N ILE A 57 12.84 7.12 -2.74
CA ILE A 57 11.64 7.80 -2.23
C ILE A 57 11.44 7.41 -0.76
N ASP A 58 10.85 8.30 0.05
CA ASP A 58 10.41 7.98 1.41
C ASP A 58 9.17 7.06 1.37
N VAL A 59 9.26 5.88 2.00
CA VAL A 59 8.25 4.84 1.91
C VAL A 59 7.85 4.34 3.30
N CYS A 60 6.58 4.51 3.63
CA CYS A 60 5.93 3.82 4.74
C CYS A 60 5.36 2.50 4.22
N ALA A 61 6.00 1.38 4.54
CA ALA A 61 5.62 0.05 4.04
C ALA A 61 4.85 -0.76 5.08
N LEU A 62 3.70 -1.33 4.70
CA LEU A 62 2.93 -2.31 5.48
C LEU A 62 3.35 -3.73 5.06
N PRO A 63 3.97 -4.54 5.95
CA PRO A 63 4.49 -5.85 5.57
C PRO A 63 3.38 -6.89 5.41
N PHE A 64 3.42 -7.67 4.32
CA PHE A 64 2.41 -8.69 4.03
C PHE A 64 2.93 -10.13 4.05
N ASP A 65 4.22 -10.35 4.28
CA ASP A 65 4.83 -11.68 4.25
C ASP A 65 4.19 -12.66 5.26
N SER A 66 3.85 -12.21 6.47
CA SER A 66 3.15 -13.06 7.44
C SER A 66 1.72 -13.36 7.01
N ALA A 67 1.04 -12.37 6.42
CA ALA A 67 -0.37 -12.46 6.05
C ALA A 67 -0.59 -13.37 4.84
N VAL A 68 0.28 -13.30 3.82
CA VAL A 68 0.17 -14.15 2.62
C VAL A 68 0.31 -15.64 2.94
N ASN A 69 1.04 -15.96 4.01
CA ASN A 69 1.31 -17.33 4.45
C ASN A 69 0.34 -17.81 5.56
N ALA A 70 -0.58 -16.95 6.01
CA ALA A 70 -1.52 -17.29 7.06
C ALA A 70 -2.64 -18.21 6.54
N PRO A 71 -3.25 -19.06 7.39
CA PRO A 71 -4.42 -19.85 7.01
C PRO A 71 -5.60 -19.02 6.50
N ASP A 72 -5.80 -17.83 7.09
CA ASP A 72 -6.70 -16.81 6.58
C ASP A 72 -5.94 -15.47 6.44
N PRO A 73 -5.55 -15.08 5.22
CA PRO A 73 -4.85 -13.82 4.97
C PRO A 73 -5.64 -12.57 5.42
N MET A 74 -6.98 -12.61 5.39
CA MET A 74 -7.81 -11.47 5.81
C MET A 74 -7.90 -11.34 7.33
N ALA A 75 -7.57 -12.40 8.08
CA ALA A 75 -7.59 -12.42 9.54
C ALA A 75 -6.20 -12.20 10.17
N ALA A 76 -5.14 -12.11 9.37
CA ALA A 76 -3.78 -11.85 9.83
C ALA A 76 -3.60 -10.44 10.43
N ASP A 77 -2.41 -10.17 10.98
CA ASP A 77 -2.01 -8.86 11.51
C ASP A 77 -0.58 -8.47 11.01
N PRO A 78 -0.45 -7.42 10.18
CA PRO A 78 -1.56 -6.74 9.49
C PRO A 78 -2.28 -7.72 8.53
N PRO A 79 -3.58 -7.52 8.21
CA PRO A 79 -4.27 -8.34 7.24
C PRO A 79 -3.69 -8.14 5.83
N PHE A 80 -3.75 -9.18 5.00
CA PHE A 80 -3.42 -9.05 3.58
C PHE A 80 -4.45 -8.16 2.90
N HIS A 81 -4.06 -7.41 1.87
CA HIS A 81 -4.99 -6.51 1.20
C HIS A 81 -6.07 -7.28 0.41
N PRO A 82 -7.31 -6.76 0.32
CA PRO A 82 -8.31 -7.23 -0.64
C PRO A 82 -8.04 -6.68 -2.05
N SER A 83 -8.82 -7.13 -3.02
CA SER A 83 -8.64 -6.85 -4.44
C SER A 83 -9.94 -6.47 -5.14
N PHE A 84 -9.84 -5.79 -6.28
CA PHE A 84 -10.97 -5.57 -7.19
C PHE A 84 -11.26 -6.78 -8.08
N GLU A 85 -10.30 -7.69 -8.19
CA GLU A 85 -10.41 -8.88 -9.01
C GLU A 85 -10.59 -10.13 -8.15
N ASP A 86 -11.53 -10.98 -8.54
CA ASP A 86 -11.70 -12.31 -7.96
C ASP A 86 -10.93 -13.33 -8.79
N ARG A 87 -9.70 -13.63 -8.36
CA ARG A 87 -8.77 -14.52 -9.08
C ARG A 87 -8.65 -15.86 -8.34
N PRO A 88 -8.96 -17.00 -8.99
CA PRO A 88 -8.78 -18.31 -8.39
C PRO A 88 -7.34 -18.54 -7.89
N GLY A 89 -7.19 -18.94 -6.62
CA GLY A 89 -5.90 -19.23 -6.00
C GLY A 89 -5.10 -18.00 -5.55
N ALA A 90 -5.60 -16.78 -5.77
CA ALA A 90 -4.98 -15.58 -5.21
C ALA A 90 -5.24 -15.50 -3.69
N PRO A 91 -4.26 -15.02 -2.89
CA PRO A 91 -4.42 -14.87 -1.44
C PRO A 91 -5.34 -13.68 -1.08
N ASP A 92 -5.42 -12.68 -1.95
CA ASP A 92 -6.33 -11.54 -1.85
C ASP A 92 -7.76 -11.94 -2.22
N ARG A 93 -8.73 -11.61 -1.36
CA ARG A 93 -10.17 -11.76 -1.65
C ARG A 93 -10.70 -10.51 -2.35
N VAL A 94 -11.74 -10.67 -3.17
CA VAL A 94 -12.44 -9.52 -3.74
C VAL A 94 -13.09 -8.68 -2.63
N PHE A 95 -12.98 -7.35 -2.69
CA PHE A 95 -13.53 -6.42 -1.70
C PHE A 95 -14.99 -6.73 -1.34
N ALA A 96 -15.82 -7.02 -2.35
CA ALA A 96 -17.25 -7.28 -2.18
C ALA A 96 -17.59 -8.56 -1.40
N SER A 97 -16.60 -9.45 -1.20
CA SER A 97 -16.78 -10.71 -0.45
C SER A 97 -16.40 -10.60 1.02
N LEU A 98 -15.86 -9.46 1.46
CA LEU A 98 -15.46 -9.29 2.85
C LEU A 98 -16.69 -9.21 3.75
N GLY A 99 -16.73 -10.09 4.75
CA GLY A 99 -17.65 -9.94 5.88
C GLY A 99 -17.25 -8.77 6.78
N GLU A 100 -18.18 -8.34 7.63
CA GLU A 100 -18.05 -7.17 8.51
C GLU A 100 -16.74 -7.15 9.30
N THR A 101 -16.41 -8.23 10.01
CA THR A 101 -15.18 -8.31 10.82
C THR A 101 -13.90 -8.14 9.98
N ALA A 102 -13.86 -8.72 8.78
CA ALA A 102 -12.70 -8.58 7.89
C ALA A 102 -12.61 -7.15 7.34
N TYR A 103 -13.75 -6.58 6.95
CA TYR A 103 -13.84 -5.20 6.49
C TYR A 103 -13.37 -4.20 7.55
N GLU A 104 -13.87 -4.30 8.79
CA GLU A 104 -13.46 -3.41 9.88
C GLU A 104 -11.97 -3.51 10.17
N ARG A 105 -11.42 -4.74 10.14
CA ARG A 105 -9.97 -4.95 10.31
C ARG A 105 -9.16 -4.26 9.22
N GLN A 106 -9.62 -4.28 7.96
CA GLN A 106 -8.98 -3.56 6.86
C GLN A 106 -9.00 -2.05 7.12
N VAL A 107 -10.17 -1.49 7.43
CA VAL A 107 -10.34 -0.05 7.72
C VAL A 107 -9.43 0.38 8.85
N GLN A 108 -9.42 -0.35 9.97
CA GLN A 108 -8.61 -0.01 11.14
C GLN A 108 -7.10 -0.10 10.85
N THR A 109 -6.67 -1.10 10.08
CA THR A 109 -5.25 -1.25 9.70
C THR A 109 -4.82 -0.09 8.79
N TRP A 110 -5.58 0.19 7.74
CA TRP A 110 -5.23 1.24 6.78
C TRP A 110 -5.36 2.63 7.37
N TRP A 111 -6.30 2.86 8.27
CA TRP A 111 -6.36 4.12 9.01
C TRP A 111 -5.07 4.35 9.80
N ARG A 112 -4.64 3.39 10.65
CA ARG A 112 -3.39 3.52 11.40
C ARG A 112 -2.17 3.65 10.49
N HIS A 113 -2.14 2.94 9.36
CA HIS A 113 -1.02 3.00 8.43
C HIS A 113 -0.92 4.35 7.72
N LEU A 114 -2.05 4.90 7.26
CA LEU A 114 -2.10 6.24 6.66
C LEU A 114 -1.77 7.34 7.67
N ASP A 115 -2.23 7.20 8.91
CA ASP A 115 -1.87 8.09 10.02
C ASP A 115 -0.35 8.08 10.26
N ALA A 116 0.26 6.90 10.34
CA ALA A 116 1.71 6.74 10.46
C ALA A 116 2.49 7.30 9.26
N ALA A 117 1.89 7.35 8.06
CA ALA A 117 2.47 7.99 6.88
C ALA A 117 2.34 9.53 6.87
N GLY A 118 1.70 10.11 7.89
CA GLY A 118 1.45 11.54 7.99
C GLY A 118 0.34 12.03 7.05
N ALA A 119 -0.66 11.19 6.76
CA ALA A 119 -1.78 11.56 5.89
C ALA A 119 -2.60 12.74 6.45
N ALA A 120 -2.68 12.88 7.77
CA ALA A 120 -3.40 13.99 8.42
C ALA A 120 -2.73 15.35 8.19
N ASP A 121 -1.41 15.36 8.00
CA ASP A 121 -0.60 16.58 7.81
C ASP A 121 -0.27 16.84 6.33
N ALA A 122 -0.74 16.01 5.41
CA ALA A 122 -0.49 16.16 3.98
C ALA A 122 -1.43 17.21 3.36
N ASP A 123 -0.90 18.06 2.48
CA ASP A 123 -1.72 18.96 1.67
C ASP A 123 -2.54 18.18 0.62
N VAL A 124 -2.00 17.06 0.14
CA VAL A 124 -2.66 16.15 -0.80
C VAL A 124 -2.46 14.70 -0.37
N LEU A 125 -3.57 13.99 -0.17
CA LEU A 125 -3.60 12.53 -0.07
C LEU A 125 -4.03 11.94 -1.42
N HIS A 126 -3.09 11.37 -2.17
CA HIS A 126 -3.34 10.81 -3.50
C HIS A 126 -3.51 9.29 -3.41
N LEU A 127 -4.76 8.82 -3.49
CA LEU A 127 -5.10 7.40 -3.35
C LEU A 127 -5.12 6.71 -4.71
N HIS A 128 -4.33 5.66 -4.85
CA HIS A 128 -4.21 4.83 -6.06
C HIS A 128 -4.87 3.47 -5.86
N HIS A 129 -5.42 2.91 -6.94
CA HIS A 129 -6.01 1.57 -7.01
C HIS A 129 -5.42 0.75 -8.15
#